data_AF-A0A3A8BBN6-F1
#
_entry.id   AF-A0A3A8BBN6-F1
#
_cell.length_a   1.000
_cell.length_b   1.000
_cell.length_c   1.000
_cell.angle_alpha   90.00
_cell.angle_beta   90.00
_cell.angle_gamma   90.00
#
_symmetry.space_group_name_H-M   'P 1'
#
loop_
_entity.id
_entity.type
_entity.pdbx_description
1 polymer ?
#
loop_
_entity_poly.entity_id
_entity_poly.type
_entity_poly.pdbx_seq_one_letter_code
_entity_poly.pdbx_strand_id
1 'polypeptide(L)'
;MLAQKLDLIADALAQGTGATIAVRVLDTGMRKGLRIWFNDLDEKHGPVAELKPHGLKSHHINLGFGTFSARVLEQISNASPEDVQLARSLVRSVARSAEIDISGQSTDKWLVRDGGFRIEARYRHDQNLPHEDEAISETCREVIIPLMAAMAELIGYDVVEDPAASEIPEVEGGLSRATVSRRERNPRNRLLCLRIHGAYCGCCGLDPKSRYGDAGSIIEVHHLEPISMLERPRPYDPETDLIPLCPNCHRAVHTRRPWPLTLEELVECMETGHA
;
A
#
# COMPACT_ATOMS: atom_id res chain seq x y z
N MET A 1 7.30 -12.06 22.80
CA MET A 1 6.36 -10.98 22.44
C MET A 1 6.74 -10.29 21.15
N LEU A 2 7.75 -9.41 21.03
CA LEU A 2 8.10 -8.83 19.71
C LEU A 2 8.66 -9.86 18.70
N ALA A 3 9.57 -10.75 19.14
CA ALA A 3 10.20 -11.75 18.28
C ALA A 3 9.22 -12.81 17.72
N GLN A 4 8.08 -13.03 18.38
CA GLN A 4 7.05 -14.00 17.96
C GLN A 4 6.06 -13.40 16.94
N LYS A 5 6.11 -12.09 16.71
CA LYS A 5 5.21 -11.36 15.80
C LYS A 5 5.94 -10.77 14.59
N LEU A 6 7.23 -11.07 14.42
CA LEU A 6 8.00 -10.61 13.26
C LEU A 6 7.38 -11.09 11.95
N ASP A 7 6.91 -12.34 11.92
CA ASP A 7 6.28 -12.92 10.75
C ASP A 7 4.98 -12.18 10.38
N LEU A 8 4.13 -11.86 11.37
CA LEU A 8 2.90 -11.07 11.14
C LEU A 8 3.21 -9.64 10.64
N ILE A 9 4.25 -9.01 11.17
CA ILE A 9 4.68 -7.69 10.72
C ILE A 9 5.26 -7.78 9.29
N ALA A 10 6.07 -8.79 9.00
CA ALA A 10 6.63 -9.04 7.68
C ALA A 10 5.52 -9.31 6.65
N ASP A 11 4.51 -10.11 6.98
CA ASP A 11 3.36 -10.39 6.11
C ASP A 11 2.55 -9.13 5.81
N ALA A 12 2.25 -8.32 6.82
CA ALA A 12 1.53 -7.06 6.63
C ALA A 12 2.33 -6.06 5.76
N LEU A 13 3.65 -5.99 5.98
CA LEU A 13 4.55 -5.19 5.15
C LEU A 13 4.60 -5.72 3.72
N ALA A 14 4.66 -7.04 3.53
CA ALA A 14 4.73 -7.65 2.20
C ALA A 14 3.45 -7.39 1.40
N GLN A 15 2.28 -7.55 2.02
CA GLN A 15 0.99 -7.24 1.40
C GLN A 15 0.86 -5.75 1.03
N GLY A 16 1.34 -4.85 1.91
CA GLY A 16 1.27 -3.41 1.67
C GLY A 16 2.30 -2.87 0.66
N THR A 17 3.43 -3.56 0.50
CA THR A 17 4.52 -3.14 -0.40
C THR A 17 4.53 -3.88 -1.74
N GLY A 18 3.82 -5.00 -1.85
CA GLY A 18 3.86 -5.88 -3.02
C GLY A 18 5.20 -6.63 -3.18
N ALA A 19 6.03 -6.67 -2.13
CA ALA A 19 7.37 -7.23 -2.15
C ALA A 19 7.61 -8.11 -0.93
N THR A 20 8.52 -9.08 -1.01
CA THR A 20 8.87 -9.87 0.19
C THR A 20 9.71 -9.02 1.14
N ILE A 21 9.28 -8.89 2.40
CA ILE A 21 9.93 -8.05 3.40
C ILE A 21 10.55 -8.91 4.50
N ALA A 22 11.79 -8.58 4.88
CA ALA A 22 12.47 -9.16 6.01
C ALA A 22 12.53 -8.16 7.16
N VAL A 23 12.39 -8.66 8.39
CA VAL A 23 12.38 -7.86 9.62
C VAL A 23 13.29 -8.50 10.68
N ARG A 24 14.10 -7.68 11.34
CA ARG A 24 14.89 -8.09 12.51
C ARG A 24 14.69 -7.14 13.67
N VAL A 25 14.71 -7.68 14.88
CA VAL A 25 14.76 -6.88 16.11
C VAL A 25 16.14 -6.25 16.28
N LEU A 26 16.18 -4.93 16.46
CA LEU A 26 17.37 -4.21 16.88
C LEU A 26 17.44 -4.20 18.41
N ASP A 27 18.50 -4.78 18.97
CA ASP A 27 18.79 -4.67 20.39
C ASP A 27 19.56 -3.37 20.65
N THR A 28 18.83 -2.30 20.98
CA THR A 28 19.40 -0.98 21.31
C THR A 28 19.52 -0.74 22.82
N GLY A 29 19.55 -1.81 23.63
CA GLY A 29 19.61 -1.73 25.10
C GLY A 29 18.24 -1.90 25.75
N MET A 30 17.79 -0.94 26.58
CA MET A 30 16.53 -1.11 27.36
C MET A 30 15.25 -1.20 26.52
N ARG A 31 15.29 -0.81 25.24
CA ARG A 31 14.12 -0.84 24.34
C ARG A 31 14.51 -1.45 23.01
N LYS A 32 13.65 -2.34 22.50
CA LYS A 32 13.83 -3.04 21.24
C LYS A 32 13.31 -2.18 20.08
N GLY A 33 14.06 -2.12 18.99
CA GLY A 33 13.65 -1.52 17.73
C GLY A 33 13.43 -2.58 16.65
N LEU A 34 13.08 -2.15 15.44
CA LEU A 34 13.00 -3.00 14.25
C LEU A 34 13.90 -2.46 13.15
N ARG A 35 14.47 -3.37 12.36
CA ARG A 35 15.16 -3.10 11.10
C ARG A 35 14.44 -3.87 10.01
N ILE A 36 14.13 -3.21 8.90
CA ILE A 36 13.20 -3.69 7.87
C ILE A 36 13.84 -3.43 6.50
N TRP A 37 13.84 -4.44 5.64
CA TRP A 37 14.42 -4.37 4.28
C TRP A 37 13.71 -5.34 3.33
N PHE A 38 13.94 -5.18 2.02
CA PHE A 38 13.46 -6.15 1.03
C PHE A 38 14.29 -7.43 1.08
N ASN A 39 13.64 -8.58 1.25
CA ASN A 39 14.31 -9.84 1.55
C ASN A 39 15.35 -10.26 0.49
N ASP A 40 15.09 -9.95 -0.78
CA ASP A 40 15.94 -10.27 -1.93
C ASP A 40 17.13 -9.30 -2.11
N LEU A 41 17.07 -8.10 -1.54
CA LEU A 41 18.15 -7.10 -1.60
C LEU A 41 19.06 -7.11 -0.36
N ASP A 42 18.67 -7.81 0.70
CA ASP A 42 19.33 -7.78 2.01
C ASP A 42 19.54 -6.37 2.60
N GLU A 43 20.19 -6.29 3.77
CA GLU A 43 20.38 -5.03 4.52
C GLU A 43 21.45 -4.11 3.93
N LYS A 44 22.27 -4.59 3.00
CA LYS A 44 23.42 -3.87 2.47
C LYS A 44 23.18 -3.36 1.06
N HIS A 45 22.35 -4.01 0.25
CA HIS A 45 22.19 -3.66 -1.16
C HIS A 45 20.90 -2.88 -1.45
N GLY A 46 20.02 -2.70 -0.47
CA GLY A 46 18.74 -2.01 -0.66
C GLY A 46 18.48 -0.87 0.34
N PRO A 47 17.26 -0.30 0.28
CA PRO A 47 16.74 0.58 1.31
C PRO A 47 16.47 -0.20 2.60
N VAL A 48 16.73 0.46 3.72
CA VAL A 48 16.58 -0.10 5.06
C VAL A 48 15.86 0.92 5.92
N ALA A 49 14.74 0.50 6.52
CA ALA A 49 14.01 1.28 7.51
C ALA A 49 14.35 0.79 8.92
N GLU A 50 14.73 1.70 9.80
CA GLU A 50 14.88 1.46 11.23
C GLU A 50 13.74 2.14 11.99
N LEU A 51 13.05 1.39 12.86
CA LEU A 51 12.04 1.90 13.78
C LEU A 51 12.56 1.77 15.21
N LYS A 52 12.60 2.87 15.96
CA LYS A 52 13.05 2.90 17.36
C LYS A 52 12.08 3.67 18.23
N PRO A 53 11.77 3.21 19.45
CA PRO A 53 11.09 4.03 20.45
C PRO A 53 11.89 5.31 20.73
N HIS A 54 11.21 6.45 20.78
CA HIS A 54 11.80 7.76 21.07
C HIS A 54 10.95 8.51 22.10
N GLY A 55 11.56 8.95 23.20
CA GLY A 55 10.83 9.58 24.30
C GLY A 55 9.81 8.64 24.96
N LEU A 56 8.71 9.19 25.46
CA LEU A 56 7.68 8.42 26.19
C LEU A 56 6.54 7.92 25.29
N LYS A 57 6.25 8.61 24.19
CA LYS A 57 5.05 8.42 23.37
C LYS A 57 5.31 8.47 21.86
N SER A 58 6.52 8.23 21.41
CA SER A 58 6.82 8.33 19.98
C SER A 58 7.69 7.18 19.48
N HIS A 59 7.58 6.92 18.18
CA HIS A 59 8.59 6.22 17.41
C HIS A 59 9.34 7.20 16.53
N HIS A 60 10.63 6.94 16.38
CA HIS A 60 11.47 7.57 15.37
C HIS A 60 11.81 6.52 14.32
N ILE A 61 11.64 6.91 13.06
CA ILE A 61 11.86 6.09 11.89
C ILE A 61 12.98 6.73 11.08
N ASN A 62 13.95 5.93 10.64
CA ASN A 62 14.99 6.36 9.72
C ASN A 62 15.04 5.39 8.53
N LEU A 63 14.66 5.87 7.35
CA LEU A 63 14.83 5.16 6.09
C LEU A 63 16.11 5.66 5.42
N GLY A 64 17.00 4.74 5.11
CA GLY A 64 18.22 5.01 4.36
C GLY A 64 18.58 3.87 3.43
N PHE A 65 19.82 3.85 2.97
CA PHE A 65 20.35 2.81 2.09
C PHE A 65 21.54 2.11 2.74
N GLY A 66 21.66 0.81 2.47
CA GLY A 66 22.82 0.01 2.83
C GLY A 66 24.11 0.44 2.11
N THR A 67 25.25 -0.07 2.57
CA THR A 67 26.58 0.35 2.10
C THR A 67 26.90 -0.03 0.65
N PHE A 68 26.17 -0.98 0.07
CA PHE A 68 26.39 -1.52 -1.28
C PHE A 68 25.15 -1.35 -2.18
N SER A 69 24.42 -0.25 -2.01
CA SER A 69 23.16 0.04 -2.71
C SER A 69 23.31 0.68 -4.09
N ALA A 70 24.53 0.80 -4.63
CA ALA A 70 24.81 1.51 -5.88
C ALA A 70 23.91 1.06 -7.04
N ARG A 71 23.71 -0.26 -7.20
CA ARG A 71 22.82 -0.82 -8.22
C ARG A 71 21.36 -0.40 -8.02
N VAL A 72 20.87 -0.41 -6.79
CA VAL A 72 19.50 0.00 -6.46
C VAL A 72 19.31 1.49 -6.65
N LEU A 73 20.31 2.31 -6.31
CA LEU A 73 20.29 3.75 -6.57
C LEU A 73 20.25 4.05 -8.08
N GLU A 74 20.96 3.28 -8.89
CA GLU A 74 20.89 3.36 -10.36
C GLU A 74 19.48 3.00 -10.87
N GLN A 75 18.85 1.94 -10.34
CA GLN A 75 17.46 1.61 -10.67
C GLN A 75 16.50 2.76 -10.33
N ILE A 76 16.60 3.30 -9.11
CA ILE A 76 15.80 4.43 -8.65
C ILE A 76 15.99 5.66 -9.54
N SER A 77 17.21 5.93 -10.01
CA SER A 77 17.48 7.06 -10.89
C SER A 77 16.83 6.92 -12.27
N ASN A 78 16.52 5.69 -12.68
CA ASN A 78 15.86 5.34 -13.94
C ASN A 78 14.36 5.07 -13.79
N ALA A 79 13.79 5.26 -12.59
CA ALA A 79 12.36 5.07 -12.34
C ALA A 79 11.52 5.95 -13.27
N SER A 80 10.36 5.42 -13.71
CA SER A 80 9.50 6.17 -14.61
C SER A 80 8.89 7.39 -13.91
N PRO A 81 8.44 8.42 -14.64
CA PRO A 81 7.74 9.56 -14.04
C PRO A 81 6.50 9.15 -13.21
N GLU A 82 5.83 8.06 -13.61
CA GLU A 82 4.68 7.49 -12.91
C GLU A 82 5.10 6.91 -11.55
N ASP A 83 6.14 6.07 -11.52
CA ASP A 83 6.65 5.47 -10.28
C ASP A 83 7.15 6.54 -9.31
N VAL A 84 7.83 7.57 -9.83
CA VAL A 84 8.28 8.71 -9.04
C VAL A 84 7.10 9.48 -8.46
N GLN A 85 6.02 9.67 -9.22
CA GLN A 85 4.82 10.34 -8.75
C GLN A 85 4.12 9.52 -7.66
N LEU A 86 3.98 8.20 -7.85
CA LEU A 86 3.37 7.30 -6.89
C LEU A 86 4.18 7.22 -5.59
N ALA A 87 5.50 7.10 -5.69
CA ALA A 87 6.41 7.14 -4.54
C ALA A 87 6.27 8.45 -3.75
N ARG A 88 6.20 9.60 -4.43
CA ARG A 88 5.98 10.90 -3.78
C ARG A 88 4.63 10.99 -3.08
N SER A 89 3.56 10.48 -3.70
CA SER A 89 2.23 10.44 -3.09
C SER A 89 2.20 9.56 -1.83
N LEU A 90 2.88 8.41 -1.85
CA LEU A 90 3.05 7.55 -0.68
C LEU A 90 3.78 8.27 0.46
N VAL A 91 4.90 8.95 0.18
CA VAL A 91 5.62 9.75 1.19
C VAL A 91 4.81 10.94 1.69
N ARG A 92 4.09 11.65 0.82
CA ARG A 92 3.19 12.75 1.21
C ARG A 92 2.09 12.27 2.16
N SER A 93 1.60 11.04 1.95
CA SER A 93 0.58 10.47 2.80
C SER A 93 1.07 10.21 4.23
N VAL A 94 2.36 9.92 4.43
CA VAL A 94 3.00 9.82 5.76
C VAL A 94 3.07 11.20 6.44
N ALA A 95 3.32 12.27 5.68
CA ALA A 95 3.39 13.63 6.23
C ALA A 95 2.07 14.12 6.84
N ARG A 96 0.94 13.43 6.59
CA ARG A 96 -0.36 13.72 7.20
C ARG A 96 -0.50 13.18 8.63
N SER A 97 0.29 12.16 8.99
CA SER A 97 0.20 11.45 10.27
C SER A 97 1.50 11.46 11.09
N ALA A 98 2.63 11.85 10.48
CA ALA A 98 3.93 11.96 11.13
C ALA A 98 4.68 13.24 10.71
N GLU A 99 5.52 13.75 11.61
CA GLU A 99 6.55 14.73 11.24
C GLU A 99 7.58 14.03 10.34
N ILE A 100 7.97 14.64 9.22
CA ILE A 100 8.90 14.02 8.26
C ILE A 100 9.96 15.04 7.79
N ASP A 101 11.21 14.60 7.70
CA ASP A 101 12.30 15.28 7.00
C ASP A 101 12.84 14.37 5.89
N ILE A 102 13.06 14.95 4.70
CA ILE A 102 13.51 14.21 3.51
C ILE A 102 14.87 14.75 3.08
N SER A 103 15.85 14.72 3.98
CA SER A 103 17.18 15.30 3.75
C SER A 103 17.09 16.77 3.33
N GLY A 104 16.19 17.55 3.96
CA GLY A 104 15.92 18.94 3.61
C GLY A 104 15.16 19.18 2.30
N GLN A 105 14.63 18.14 1.65
CA GLN A 105 13.79 18.26 0.44
C GLN A 105 12.30 18.34 0.78
N SER A 106 11.49 18.86 -0.15
CA SER A 106 10.03 18.89 0.01
C SER A 106 9.38 17.55 -0.32
N THR A 107 8.24 17.27 0.32
CA THR A 107 7.42 16.05 0.09
C THR A 107 6.93 15.91 -1.35
N ASP A 108 6.81 17.00 -2.10
CA ASP A 108 6.31 17.00 -3.48
C ASP A 108 7.41 16.83 -4.54
N LYS A 109 8.67 17.11 -4.20
CA LYS A 109 9.77 17.23 -5.19
C LYS A 109 11.06 16.54 -4.78
N TRP A 110 11.02 15.64 -3.81
CA TRP A 110 12.22 14.91 -3.38
C TRP A 110 12.73 13.94 -4.45
N LEU A 111 14.03 13.69 -4.39
CA LEU A 111 14.78 12.75 -5.23
C LEU A 111 15.85 12.03 -4.40
N VAL A 112 16.07 10.76 -4.69
CA VAL A 112 17.21 9.98 -4.17
C VAL A 112 18.41 10.25 -5.07
N ARG A 113 19.41 10.99 -4.57
CA ARG A 113 20.60 11.35 -5.36
C ARG A 113 21.75 10.36 -5.21
N ASP A 114 21.91 9.83 -4.01
CA ASP A 114 22.99 8.94 -3.62
C ASP A 114 22.62 8.17 -2.33
N GLY A 115 23.53 7.31 -1.86
CA GLY A 115 23.32 6.50 -0.65
C GLY A 115 23.27 7.29 0.66
N GLY A 116 23.61 8.59 0.63
CA GLY A 116 23.46 9.53 1.73
C GLY A 116 22.02 10.02 1.92
N PHE A 117 21.13 9.76 0.96
CA PHE A 117 19.71 10.08 1.11
C PHE A 117 19.09 9.41 2.34
N ARG A 118 18.29 10.19 3.08
CA ARG A 118 17.54 9.75 4.26
C ARG A 118 16.13 10.34 4.26
N ILE A 119 15.19 9.54 4.76
CA ILE A 119 13.88 10.01 5.21
C ILE A 119 13.78 9.71 6.70
N GLU A 120 13.66 10.76 7.51
CA GLU A 120 13.43 10.64 8.95
C GLU A 120 11.97 10.99 9.25
N ALA A 121 11.31 10.16 10.05
CA ALA A 121 9.93 10.41 10.48
C ALA A 121 9.78 10.24 11.99
N ARG A 122 8.84 10.99 12.58
CA ARG A 122 8.44 10.88 13.98
C ARG A 122 6.93 10.71 14.07
N TYR A 123 6.51 9.53 14.52
CA TYR A 123 5.11 9.21 14.78
C TYR A 123 4.83 9.30 16.28
N ARG A 124 3.75 9.97 16.67
CA ARG A 124 3.35 10.15 18.06
C ARG A 124 2.11 9.32 18.35
N HIS A 125 2.17 8.57 19.43
CA HIS A 125 1.08 7.75 19.95
C HIS A 125 0.27 8.54 20.97
N ASP A 126 -1.05 8.48 20.85
CA ASP A 126 -1.95 9.14 21.79
C ASP A 126 -2.18 8.27 23.04
N GLN A 127 -2.52 7.00 22.82
CA GLN A 127 -3.01 6.09 23.86
C GLN A 127 -2.00 5.00 24.26
N ASN A 128 -1.18 4.54 23.30
CA ASN A 128 -0.31 3.37 23.49
C ASN A 128 1.13 3.77 23.82
N LEU A 129 1.82 2.90 24.55
CA LEU A 129 3.26 3.07 24.80
C LEU A 129 4.06 2.55 23.61
N PRO A 130 5.18 3.20 23.20
CA PRO A 130 5.93 2.81 22.00
C PRO A 130 6.54 1.39 22.00
N HIS A 131 6.50 0.67 23.10
CA HIS A 131 6.99 -0.70 23.17
C HIS A 131 5.87 -1.74 23.10
N GLU A 132 4.61 -1.29 23.08
CA GLU A 132 3.44 -2.15 22.92
C GLU A 132 3.28 -2.54 21.45
N ASP A 133 2.84 -3.78 21.22
CA ASP A 133 2.70 -4.35 19.88
C ASP A 133 1.72 -3.54 19.01
N GLU A 134 0.68 -2.95 19.62
CA GLU A 134 -0.32 -2.14 18.93
C GLU A 134 0.29 -0.83 18.38
N ALA A 135 1.08 -0.12 19.19
CA ALA A 135 1.81 1.08 18.78
C ALA A 135 2.79 0.79 17.63
N ILE A 136 3.47 -0.36 17.68
CA ILE A 136 4.40 -0.79 16.63
C ILE A 136 3.62 -1.09 15.34
N SER A 137 2.51 -1.82 15.44
CA SER A 137 1.66 -2.17 14.29
C SER A 137 1.07 -0.92 13.62
N GLU A 138 0.63 0.05 14.43
CA GLU A 138 0.15 1.35 13.95
C GLU A 138 1.25 2.13 13.24
N THR A 139 2.45 2.21 13.81
CA THR A 139 3.58 2.89 13.17
C THR A 139 4.02 2.19 11.88
N CYS A 140 3.98 0.85 11.86
CA CYS A 140 4.24 0.09 10.64
C CYS A 140 3.21 0.45 9.56
N ARG A 141 1.92 0.49 9.90
CA ARG A 141 0.84 0.83 8.96
C ARG A 141 0.93 2.28 8.48
N GLU A 142 1.14 3.22 9.39
CA GLU A 142 1.08 4.64 9.08
C GLU A 142 2.36 5.18 8.43
N VAL A 143 3.52 4.62 8.77
CA VAL A 143 4.82 5.15 8.34
C VAL A 143 5.63 4.14 7.54
N ILE A 144 5.87 2.93 8.06
CA ILE A 144 6.81 2.00 7.41
C ILE A 144 6.28 1.47 6.08
N ILE A 145 5.04 0.95 6.03
CA ILE A 145 4.44 0.39 4.82
C ILE A 145 4.52 1.40 3.67
N PRO A 146 4.05 2.66 3.81
CA PRO A 146 4.10 3.65 2.74
C PRO A 146 5.53 4.03 2.31
N LEU A 147 6.46 4.14 3.26
CA LEU A 147 7.86 4.45 2.95
C LEU A 147 8.51 3.32 2.16
N MET A 148 8.32 2.07 2.60
CA MET A 148 8.83 0.90 1.88
C MET A 148 8.13 0.71 0.54
N ALA A 149 6.81 0.96 0.46
CA ALA A 149 6.05 0.96 -0.78
C ALA A 149 6.60 1.98 -1.77
N ALA A 150 6.94 3.20 -1.32
CA ALA A 150 7.54 4.23 -2.16
C ALA A 150 8.89 3.79 -2.72
N MET A 151 9.71 3.09 -1.91
CA MET A 151 10.97 2.54 -2.41
C MET A 151 10.74 1.38 -3.39
N ALA A 152 9.74 0.53 -3.14
CA ALA A 152 9.40 -0.57 -4.03
C ALA A 152 8.98 -0.07 -5.43
N GLU A 153 8.21 1.02 -5.50
CA GLU A 153 7.89 1.69 -6.78
C GLU A 153 9.14 2.16 -7.50
N LEU A 154 10.02 2.92 -6.81
CA LEU A 154 11.22 3.46 -7.44
C LEU A 154 12.20 2.37 -7.91
N ILE A 155 12.21 1.21 -7.26
CA ILE A 155 13.08 0.10 -7.64
C ILE A 155 12.47 -0.72 -8.81
N GLY A 156 11.15 -0.61 -9.03
CA GLY A 156 10.42 -1.38 -10.03
C GLY A 156 10.05 -2.78 -9.55
N TYR A 157 9.55 -2.91 -8.31
CA TYR A 157 8.93 -4.17 -7.87
C TYR A 157 7.57 -4.33 -8.52
N ASP A 158 7.52 -5.21 -9.52
CA ASP A 158 6.29 -5.69 -10.15
C ASP A 158 5.54 -6.64 -9.22
N VAL A 159 4.22 -6.61 -9.28
CA VAL A 159 3.39 -7.47 -8.43
C VAL A 159 3.07 -8.73 -9.22
N VAL A 160 3.82 -9.78 -8.91
CA VAL A 160 3.63 -11.09 -9.52
C VAL A 160 2.26 -11.63 -9.09
N GLU A 161 1.26 -11.52 -9.95
CA GLU A 161 0.03 -12.30 -9.86
C GLU A 161 0.03 -13.42 -10.92
N ASP A 162 -0.13 -14.65 -10.43
CA ASP A 162 -0.25 -15.88 -11.21
C ASP A 162 -1.52 -15.86 -12.10
N PRO A 163 -1.42 -15.90 -13.44
CA PRO A 163 -2.57 -15.76 -14.30
C PRO A 163 -3.15 -17.10 -14.73
N ALA A 164 -4.46 -17.31 -14.51
CA ALA A 164 -5.21 -18.37 -15.18
C ALA A 164 -6.70 -17.99 -15.55
N ALA A 165 -7.14 -17.95 -16.85
CA ALA A 165 -8.57 -17.88 -17.40
C ALA A 165 -9.15 -19.06 -18.25
N SER A 166 -10.17 -19.78 -17.77
CA SER A 166 -10.58 -21.06 -18.36
C SER A 166 -11.51 -21.02 -19.55
N GLU A 167 -11.47 -22.08 -20.36
CA GLU A 167 -12.62 -22.57 -21.14
C GLU A 167 -13.73 -23.08 -20.20
N ILE A 168 -14.99 -22.83 -20.55
CA ILE A 168 -16.16 -23.17 -19.72
C ILE A 168 -16.50 -24.65 -19.89
N PRO A 169 -16.50 -25.50 -18.84
CA PRO A 169 -16.96 -26.88 -18.94
C PRO A 169 -18.48 -26.95 -19.07
N GLU A 170 -18.94 -27.91 -19.86
CA GLU A 170 -20.37 -28.16 -20.11
C GLU A 170 -21.10 -28.85 -18.92
N VAL A 171 -20.40 -29.13 -17.81
CA VAL A 171 -20.95 -29.85 -16.64
C VAL A 171 -20.54 -29.17 -15.32
N GLU A 172 -21.50 -28.99 -14.40
CA GLU A 172 -21.30 -28.39 -13.08
C GLU A 172 -20.23 -29.16 -12.27
N GLY A 173 -19.24 -28.45 -11.72
CA GLY A 173 -18.15 -29.03 -10.91
C GLY A 173 -16.92 -29.52 -11.71
N GLY A 174 -16.93 -29.38 -13.04
CA GLY A 174 -15.75 -29.66 -13.87
C GLY A 174 -14.60 -28.70 -13.61
N LEU A 175 -13.38 -29.23 -13.44
CA LEU A 175 -12.17 -28.41 -13.33
C LEU A 175 -11.83 -27.79 -14.68
N SER A 176 -11.91 -26.47 -14.76
CA SER A 176 -11.49 -25.72 -15.93
C SER A 176 -10.17 -25.01 -15.69
N ARG A 177 -9.34 -24.96 -16.73
CA ARG A 177 -8.03 -24.31 -16.68
C ARG A 177 -7.81 -23.40 -17.87
N ALA A 178 -6.87 -22.49 -17.67
CA ALA A 178 -7.26 -21.13 -17.77
C ALA A 178 -6.08 -20.20 -18.14
N THR A 179 -6.16 -19.31 -19.14
CA THR A 179 -5.24 -18.18 -19.42
C THR A 179 -5.94 -16.79 -19.58
N VAL A 180 -5.88 -15.90 -18.56
CA VAL A 180 -6.40 -14.50 -18.64
C VAL A 180 -5.24 -13.62 -19.09
N SER A 181 -5.44 -12.79 -20.11
CA SER A 181 -4.65 -11.57 -20.24
C SER A 181 -5.18 -10.54 -19.24
N ARG A 182 -4.60 -10.52 -18.03
CA ARG A 182 -4.95 -9.55 -16.98
C ARG A 182 -4.11 -8.29 -17.18
N ARG A 183 -4.74 -7.12 -17.18
CA ARG A 183 -4.01 -5.85 -17.04
C ARG A 183 -3.53 -5.75 -15.60
N GLU A 184 -2.23 -5.54 -15.43
CA GLU A 184 -1.57 -5.49 -14.14
C GLU A 184 -2.23 -4.42 -13.25
N ARG A 185 -2.48 -4.78 -11.99
CA ARG A 185 -3.04 -3.86 -10.99
C ARG A 185 -1.96 -3.62 -9.95
N ASN A 186 -1.41 -2.43 -9.93
CA ASN A 186 -0.47 -2.05 -8.89
C ASN A 186 -1.21 -1.99 -7.52
N PRO A 187 -0.92 -2.89 -6.54
CA PRO A 187 -1.61 -2.89 -5.25
C PRO A 187 -1.34 -1.63 -4.44
N ARG A 188 -0.31 -0.85 -4.78
CA ARG A 188 -0.01 0.42 -4.12
C ARG A 188 -1.04 1.49 -4.48
N ASN A 189 -1.69 1.39 -5.66
CA ASN A 189 -2.86 2.20 -6.00
C ASN A 189 -4.06 1.90 -5.08
N ARG A 190 -4.27 0.63 -4.71
CA ARG A 190 -5.30 0.26 -3.71
C ARG A 190 -4.97 0.87 -2.35
N LEU A 191 -3.72 0.72 -1.89
CA LEU A 191 -3.27 1.29 -0.63
C LEU A 191 -3.52 2.81 -0.58
N LEU A 192 -3.10 3.52 -1.64
CA LEU A 192 -3.25 4.98 -1.70
C LEU A 192 -4.72 5.41 -1.78
N CYS A 193 -5.54 4.74 -2.59
CA CYS A 193 -6.99 4.99 -2.67
C CYS A 193 -7.66 4.89 -1.29
N LEU A 194 -7.40 3.81 -0.54
CA LEU A 194 -7.99 3.62 0.79
C LEU A 194 -7.49 4.61 1.83
N ARG A 195 -6.27 5.15 1.67
CA ARG A 195 -5.76 6.20 2.56
C ARG A 195 -6.35 7.58 2.23
N ILE A 196 -6.57 7.88 0.95
CA ILE A 196 -7.15 9.14 0.51
C ILE A 196 -8.64 9.19 0.86
N HIS A 197 -9.37 8.16 0.46
CA HIS A 197 -10.83 8.11 0.52
C HIS A 197 -11.35 7.42 1.77
N GLY A 198 -10.50 6.76 2.57
CA GLY A 198 -10.93 5.92 3.68
C GLY A 198 -11.40 4.53 3.25
N ALA A 199 -11.73 3.69 4.24
CA ALA A 199 -12.17 2.31 4.03
C ALA A 199 -13.70 2.15 4.08
N TYR A 200 -14.45 3.20 3.72
CA TYR A 200 -15.91 3.20 3.61
C TYR A 200 -16.32 3.18 2.14
N CYS A 201 -17.51 2.66 1.87
CA CYS A 201 -18.06 2.64 0.51
C CYS A 201 -18.35 4.07 0.04
N GLY A 202 -17.68 4.52 -1.02
CA GLY A 202 -17.92 5.82 -1.65
C GLY A 202 -19.28 5.95 -2.35
N CYS A 203 -20.05 4.85 -2.48
CA CYS A 203 -21.40 4.86 -3.02
C CYS A 203 -22.47 4.87 -1.91
N CYS A 204 -22.50 3.86 -1.04
CA CYS A 204 -23.57 3.70 -0.04
C CYS A 204 -23.17 4.11 1.38
N GLY A 205 -21.94 4.56 1.60
CA GLY A 205 -21.44 4.98 2.92
C GLY A 205 -21.20 3.83 3.92
N LEU A 206 -21.39 2.57 3.54
CA LEU A 206 -21.12 1.44 4.43
C LEU A 206 -19.66 1.44 4.88
N ASP A 207 -19.45 1.47 6.19
CA ASP A 207 -18.18 1.14 6.82
C ASP A 207 -18.20 -0.35 7.24
N PRO A 208 -17.47 -1.23 6.54
CA PRO A 208 -17.46 -2.65 6.87
C PRO A 208 -16.80 -2.96 8.21
N LYS A 209 -15.86 -2.13 8.68
CA LYS A 209 -15.15 -2.37 9.94
C LYS A 209 -16.05 -2.13 11.14
N SER A 210 -16.85 -1.06 11.14
CA SER A 210 -17.85 -0.86 12.19
C SER A 210 -18.95 -1.92 12.18
N ARG A 211 -19.29 -2.48 11.02
CA ARG A 211 -20.33 -3.51 10.93
C ARG A 211 -19.86 -4.93 11.28
N TYR A 212 -18.66 -5.30 10.87
CA TYR A 212 -18.17 -6.69 10.92
C TYR A 212 -16.91 -6.88 11.79
N GLY A 213 -16.36 -5.83 12.38
CA GLY A 213 -15.14 -5.91 13.18
C GLY A 213 -13.94 -6.38 12.35
N ASP A 214 -13.23 -7.40 12.83
CA ASP A 214 -12.03 -7.94 12.19
C ASP A 214 -12.31 -8.56 10.81
N ALA A 215 -13.53 -9.04 10.58
CA ALA A 215 -13.97 -9.52 9.26
C ALA A 215 -14.31 -8.38 8.28
N GLY A 216 -14.15 -7.11 8.69
CA GLY A 216 -14.47 -5.92 7.91
C GLY A 216 -13.44 -5.53 6.85
N SER A 217 -12.34 -6.25 6.67
CA SER A 217 -11.33 -5.98 5.64
C SER A 217 -11.78 -6.40 4.22
N ILE A 218 -13.01 -6.03 3.83
CA ILE A 218 -13.69 -6.49 2.60
C ILE A 218 -13.98 -5.36 1.61
N ILE A 219 -13.45 -4.15 1.84
CA ILE A 219 -13.60 -3.03 0.90
C ILE A 219 -12.76 -3.27 -0.36
N GLU A 220 -13.37 -3.05 -1.53
CA GLU A 220 -12.78 -3.26 -2.85
C GLU A 220 -12.50 -1.91 -3.51
N VAL A 221 -11.39 -1.78 -4.23
CA VAL A 221 -11.06 -0.55 -4.98
C VAL A 221 -11.52 -0.69 -6.42
N HIS A 222 -12.41 0.21 -6.83
CA HIS A 222 -13.00 0.26 -8.16
C HIS A 222 -12.32 1.34 -9.00
N HIS A 223 -12.07 1.03 -10.28
CA HIS A 223 -11.58 2.02 -11.24
C HIS A 223 -12.79 2.67 -11.90
N LEU A 224 -12.92 4.00 -11.78
CA LEU A 224 -14.03 4.75 -12.36
C LEU A 224 -14.01 4.66 -13.90
N GLU A 225 -12.82 4.68 -14.50
CA GLU A 225 -12.62 4.31 -15.90
C GLU A 225 -12.20 2.82 -16.00
N PRO A 226 -12.97 1.96 -16.69
CA PRO A 226 -12.68 0.53 -16.76
C PRO A 226 -11.34 0.24 -17.42
N ILE A 227 -10.41 -0.34 -16.67
CA ILE A 227 -9.07 -0.68 -17.18
C ILE A 227 -9.14 -1.55 -18.43
N SER A 228 -10.13 -2.45 -18.56
CA SER A 228 -10.27 -3.33 -19.73
C SER A 228 -10.54 -2.58 -21.04
N MET A 229 -10.92 -1.30 -20.98
CA MET A 229 -11.29 -0.49 -22.14
C MET A 229 -10.24 0.53 -22.57
N LEU A 230 -9.16 0.74 -21.81
CA LEU A 230 -8.16 1.73 -22.25
C LEU A 230 -7.55 1.27 -23.57
N GLU A 231 -7.52 2.15 -24.57
CA GLU A 231 -6.85 1.91 -25.84
C GLU A 231 -5.34 1.77 -25.67
N ARG A 232 -4.77 2.42 -24.65
CA ARG A 232 -3.35 2.37 -24.27
C ARG A 232 -3.20 2.38 -22.75
N PRO A 233 -2.15 1.75 -22.18
CA PRO A 233 -1.80 1.94 -20.78
C PRO A 233 -1.62 3.43 -20.48
N ARG A 234 -2.12 3.87 -19.31
CA ARG A 234 -1.91 5.23 -18.79
C ARG A 234 -1.70 5.17 -17.27
N PRO A 235 -1.02 6.18 -16.70
CA PRO A 235 -0.99 6.35 -15.26
C PRO A 235 -2.40 6.57 -14.70
N TYR A 236 -2.66 5.93 -13.56
CA TYR A 236 -3.88 6.15 -12.77
C TYR A 236 -3.56 7.02 -11.56
N ASP A 237 -4.43 7.98 -11.28
CA ASP A 237 -4.38 8.79 -10.06
C ASP A 237 -5.35 8.22 -9.02
N PRO A 238 -4.87 7.62 -7.91
CA PRO A 238 -5.74 7.05 -6.89
C PRO A 238 -6.68 8.04 -6.20
N GLU A 239 -6.42 9.35 -6.31
CA GLU A 239 -7.33 10.38 -5.81
C GLU A 239 -8.55 10.57 -6.71
N THR A 240 -8.37 10.50 -8.02
CA THR A 240 -9.41 10.93 -8.98
C THR A 240 -9.95 9.80 -9.85
N ASP A 241 -9.20 8.72 -10.05
CA ASP A 241 -9.59 7.60 -10.91
C ASP A 241 -10.10 6.38 -10.13
N LEU A 242 -9.89 6.33 -8.80
CA LEU A 242 -10.20 5.18 -7.96
C LEU A 242 -11.15 5.54 -6.82
N ILE A 243 -12.06 4.63 -6.49
CA ILE A 243 -13.00 4.78 -5.38
C ILE A 243 -13.13 3.47 -4.59
N PRO A 244 -13.15 3.50 -3.24
CA PRO A 244 -13.48 2.33 -2.45
C PRO A 244 -14.98 2.02 -2.52
N LEU A 245 -15.35 0.77 -2.76
CA LEU A 245 -16.73 0.28 -2.77
C LEU A 245 -16.87 -0.97 -1.91
N CYS A 246 -18.03 -1.17 -1.27
CA CYS A 246 -18.35 -2.44 -0.64
C CYS A 246 -18.60 -3.52 -1.71
N PRO A 247 -18.49 -4.83 -1.38
CA PRO A 247 -18.67 -5.90 -2.36
C PRO A 247 -20.01 -5.84 -3.10
N ASN A 248 -21.07 -5.39 -2.42
CA ASN A 248 -22.40 -5.24 -3.01
C ASN A 248 -22.44 -4.10 -4.05
N CYS A 249 -21.97 -2.90 -3.69
CA CYS A 249 -21.93 -1.77 -4.62
C CYS A 249 -20.96 -2.02 -5.77
N HIS A 250 -19.79 -2.62 -5.50
CA HIS A 250 -18.83 -2.97 -6.54
C HIS A 250 -19.40 -4.00 -7.52
N ARG A 251 -20.16 -4.99 -7.03
CA ARG A 251 -20.88 -5.91 -7.90
C ARG A 251 -22.00 -5.21 -8.67
N ALA A 252 -22.73 -4.30 -8.02
CA ALA A 252 -23.85 -3.58 -8.62
C ALA A 252 -23.40 -2.67 -9.77
N VAL A 253 -22.32 -1.90 -9.63
CA VAL A 253 -21.80 -1.06 -10.74
C VAL A 253 -21.45 -1.91 -11.96
N HIS A 254 -20.96 -3.13 -11.76
CA HIS A 254 -20.59 -4.07 -12.82
C HIS A 254 -21.75 -4.93 -13.36
N THR A 255 -22.99 -4.69 -12.93
CA THR A 255 -24.18 -5.28 -13.58
C THR A 255 -24.40 -4.71 -14.97
N ARG A 256 -23.95 -3.46 -15.21
CA ARG A 256 -23.82 -2.90 -16.55
C ARG A 256 -22.42 -3.17 -17.10
N ARG A 257 -22.39 -3.72 -18.31
CA ARG A 257 -21.16 -4.03 -19.05
C ARG A 257 -21.36 -3.66 -20.51
N PRO A 258 -20.28 -3.28 -21.22
CA PRO A 258 -18.91 -3.28 -20.74
C PRO A 258 -18.58 -2.01 -19.91
N TRP A 259 -19.39 -0.95 -19.99
CA TRP A 259 -19.27 0.27 -19.18
C TRP A 259 -20.08 0.13 -17.87
N PRO A 260 -19.43 0.14 -16.69
CA PRO A 260 -20.11 0.10 -15.40
C PRO A 260 -21.10 1.26 -15.22
N LEU A 261 -22.02 1.12 -14.27
CA LEU A 261 -22.78 2.27 -13.78
C LEU A 261 -21.83 3.26 -13.13
N THR A 262 -22.07 4.55 -13.35
CA THR A 262 -21.43 5.59 -12.54
C THR A 262 -21.98 5.51 -11.12
N LEU A 263 -21.30 6.17 -10.17
CA LEU A 263 -21.75 6.19 -8.80
C LEU A 263 -23.12 6.89 -8.68
N GLU A 264 -23.33 7.95 -9.45
CA GLU A 264 -24.58 8.71 -9.49
C GLU A 264 -25.74 7.82 -9.97
N GLU A 265 -25.55 7.09 -11.08
CA GLU A 265 -26.57 6.17 -11.59
C GLU A 265 -26.89 5.05 -10.59
N LEU A 266 -25.87 4.53 -9.88
CA LEU A 266 -26.09 3.51 -8.87
C LEU A 266 -26.85 4.07 -7.65
N VAL A 267 -26.59 5.32 -7.26
CA VAL A 267 -27.33 6.02 -6.20
C VAL A 267 -28.80 6.19 -6.61
N GLU A 268 -29.08 6.65 -7.83
CA GLU A 268 -30.46 6.77 -8.35
C GLU A 268 -31.20 5.42 -8.33
N CYS A 269 -30.51 4.33 -8.66
CA CYS A 269 -31.08 2.97 -8.60
C CYS A 269 -31.45 2.56 -7.16
N MET A 270 -30.67 2.98 -6.17
CA MET A 270 -30.96 2.69 -4.75
C MET A 270 -32.15 3.50 -4.23
N GLU A 271 -32.32 4.74 -4.69
CA GLU A 271 -33.43 5.62 -4.30
C GLU A 271 -34.76 5.18 -4.92
N THR A 272 -34.74 4.76 -6.18
CA THR A 272 -35.94 4.28 -6.91
C THR A 272 -36.44 2.91 -6.46
N GLY A 273 -35.57 2.06 -5.89
CA GLY A 273 -35.95 0.75 -5.35
C GLY A 273 -36.70 0.80 -4.00
N HIS A 274 -36.83 1.98 -3.38
CA HIS A 274 -37.58 2.20 -2.13
C HIS A 274 -38.93 2.90 -2.36
N ALA A 275 -39.37 3.08 -3.61
CA ALA A 275 -40.66 3.66 -3.99
C ALA A 275 -41.75 2.61 -4.20
#